data_AF-A0A1C5YJU3-F1
#
_entry.id   AF-A0A1C5YJU3-F1
#
_cell.length_a   1.000
_cell.length_b   1.000
_cell.length_c   1.000
_cell.angle_alpha   90.00
_cell.angle_beta   90.00
_cell.angle_gamma   90.00
#
_symmetry.space_group_name_H-M   'P 1'
#
loop_
_entity.id
_entity.type
_entity.pdbx_description
1 polymer ?
#
loop_
_entity_poly.entity_id
_entity_poly.type
_entity_poly.pdbx_seq_one_letter_code
_entity_poly.pdbx_strand_id
1 'polypeptide(L)'
;MLVDDNRLNLRVEKEILEKAGLYVDTVQNGQEALFMIKETKYDLILFEYSELKTAYFTPTPTDMLNDGFLGVSVITIGMMIWLFLLIIGKKKN
;
A
#
# COMPACT_ATOMS: atom_id res chain seq x y z
N MET A 1 11.15 -18.46 10.18
CA MET A 1 11.28 -17.21 10.95
C MET A 1 10.15 -16.27 10.58
N LEU A 2 9.61 -15.56 11.56
CA LEU A 2 8.60 -14.51 11.39
C LEU A 2 9.14 -13.18 11.92
N VAL A 3 8.97 -12.11 11.13
CA VAL A 3 9.42 -10.75 11.46
C VAL A 3 8.22 -9.80 11.38
N ASP A 4 7.85 -9.19 12.50
CA ASP A 4 6.74 -8.23 12.60
C ASP A 4 7.03 -7.25 13.76
N ASP A 5 6.77 -5.96 13.56
CA ASP A 5 7.03 -4.90 14.53
C ASP A 5 6.03 -4.92 15.71
N ASN A 6 4.87 -5.56 15.52
CA ASN A 6 3.81 -5.72 16.50
C ASN A 6 3.89 -7.07 17.24
N ARG A 7 4.10 -7.00 18.55
CA ARG A 7 4.18 -8.19 19.43
C ARG A 7 2.92 -9.04 19.45
N LEU A 8 1.75 -8.45 19.18
CA LEU A 8 0.49 -9.19 19.11
C LEU A 8 0.44 -10.07 17.86
N ASN A 9 0.83 -9.53 16.71
CA ASN A 9 0.89 -10.27 15.46
C ASN A 9 1.86 -11.45 15.58
N LEU A 10 3.08 -11.19 16.08
CA LEU A 10 4.06 -12.25 16.34
C LEU A 10 3.49 -13.40 17.16
N ARG A 11 2.68 -13.11 18.20
CA ARG A 11 2.08 -14.16 19.04
C ARG A 11 1.01 -14.95 18.29
N VAL A 12 0.08 -14.25 17.64
CA VAL A 12 -1.06 -14.88 16.96
C VAL A 12 -0.59 -15.72 15.78
N GLU A 13 0.30 -15.18 14.95
CA GLU A 13 0.80 -15.85 13.76
C GLU A 13 1.71 -17.02 14.09
N LYS A 14 2.55 -16.87 15.12
CA LYS A 14 3.33 -17.99 15.66
C LYS A 14 2.42 -19.14 16.08
N GLU A 15 1.37 -18.87 16.84
CA GLU A 15 0.44 -19.90 17.30
C GLU A 15 -0.25 -20.62 16.14
N ILE A 16 -0.63 -19.89 15.09
CA ILE A 16 -1.25 -20.47 13.88
C ILE A 16 -0.26 -21.39 13.15
N LEU A 17 0.98 -20.94 12.97
CA LEU A 17 2.00 -21.69 12.24
C LEU A 17 2.50 -22.91 13.04
N GLU A 18 2.64 -22.78 14.36
CA GLU A 18 2.98 -23.90 15.24
C GLU A 18 1.86 -24.96 15.26
N LYS A 19 0.59 -24.55 15.25
CA LYS A 19 -0.55 -25.47 15.08
C LYS A 19 -0.53 -26.19 13.72
N ALA A 20 0.06 -25.59 12.69
CA ALA A 20 0.28 -26.24 11.40
C ALA A 20 1.49 -27.19 11.39
N GLY A 21 2.18 -27.35 12.52
CA GLY A 21 3.34 -28.25 12.67
C GLY A 21 4.68 -27.63 12.25
N LEU A 22 4.73 -26.30 12.09
CA LEU A 22 5.96 -25.57 11.74
C LEU A 22 6.67 -25.08 13.00
N TYR A 23 8.00 -25.12 13.01
CA TYR A 23 8.80 -24.42 14.03
C TYR A 23 9.03 -22.97 13.62
N VAL A 24 8.62 -22.03 14.47
CA VAL A 24 8.66 -20.60 14.16
C VAL A 24 9.38 -19.79 15.23
N ASP A 25 10.55 -19.27 14.85
CA ASP A 25 11.24 -18.20 15.58
C ASP A 25 10.69 -16.83 15.17
N THR A 26 10.45 -15.97 16.16
CA THR A 26 9.87 -14.63 16.00
C THR A 26 10.90 -13.56 16.37
N VAL A 27 10.99 -12.50 15.57
CA VAL A 27 11.85 -11.33 15.82
C VAL A 27 11.08 -10.04 15.51
N GLN A 28 11.44 -8.93 16.17
CA GLN A 28 10.65 -7.69 16.08
C GLN A 28 11.08 -6.74 14.96
N ASN A 29 12.23 -7.00 14.33
CA ASN A 29 12.79 -6.15 13.30
C ASN A 29 13.76 -6.92 12.40
N GLY A 30 14.10 -6.31 11.26
CA GLY A 30 15.02 -6.90 10.29
C GLY A 30 16.46 -7.05 10.80
N GLN A 31 16.90 -6.28 11.79
CA GLN A 31 18.27 -6.39 12.32
C GLN A 31 18.45 -7.63 13.18
N GLU A 32 17.49 -7.93 14.06
CA GLU A 32 17.41 -9.18 14.81
C GLU A 32 17.31 -10.38 13.87
N ALA A 33 16.49 -10.26 12.81
CA ALA A 33 16.39 -11.29 11.77
C ALA A 33 17.75 -11.58 11.13
N LEU A 34 18.49 -10.53 10.72
CA LEU A 34 19.81 -10.66 10.12
C LEU A 34 20.84 -11.29 11.07
N PHE A 35 20.73 -11.06 12.38
CA PHE A 35 21.60 -11.71 13.36
C PHE A 35 21.32 -13.20 13.46
N MET A 36 20.03 -13.57 13.58
CA MET A 36 19.58 -14.96 13.68
C MET A 36 19.90 -15.77 12.41
N ILE A 37 19.79 -15.16 11.22
CA ILE A 37 20.09 -15.84 9.93
C ILE A 37 21.59 -16.17 9.80
N LYS A 38 22.48 -15.42 10.45
CA LYS A 38 23.92 -15.70 10.44
C LYS A 38 24.27 -16.93 11.27
N GLU A 39 23.58 -17.13 12.39
CA GLU A 39 23.80 -18.25 13.31
C GLU A 39 23.01 -19.50 12.89
N THR A 40 21.82 -19.31 12.35
CA THR A 40 20.86 -20.38 12.07
C THR A 40 20.34 -20.28 10.64
N LYS A 41 20.35 -21.41 9.94
CA LYS A 41 19.76 -21.51 8.60
C LYS A 41 18.26 -21.74 8.71
N TYR A 42 17.48 -20.88 8.09
CA TYR A 42 16.02 -20.98 8.04
C TYR A 42 15.54 -21.40 6.64
N ASP A 43 14.54 -22.28 6.58
CA ASP A 43 13.92 -22.70 5.32
C ASP A 43 12.95 -21.65 4.75
N LEU A 44 12.32 -20.87 5.63
CA LEU A 44 11.37 -19.82 5.27
C LEU A 44 11.47 -18.64 6.24
N ILE A 45 11.48 -17.43 5.69
CA ILE A 45 11.44 -16.16 6.43
C ILE A 45 10.21 -15.37 5.95
N LEU A 46 9.29 -15.10 6.87
CA LEU A 46 8.08 -14.31 6.66
C LEU A 46 8.32 -12.93 7.27
N PHE A 47 8.16 -11.87 6.48
CA PHE A 47 8.38 -10.48 6.91
C PHE A 47 7.11 -9.68 6.65
N GLU A 48 6.50 -9.13 7.71
CA GLU A 48 5.36 -8.22 7.58
C GLU A 48 5.88 -6.82 7.23
N TYR A 49 5.55 -6.33 6.04
CA TYR A 49 5.91 -4.99 5.60
C TYR A 49 4.74 -4.02 5.85
N SER A 50 4.73 -3.43 7.04
CA SER A 50 3.66 -2.52 7.49
C SER A 50 3.64 -1.17 6.75
N GLU A 51 4.65 -0.80 5.94
CA GLU A 51 4.76 0.57 5.38
C GLU A 51 3.67 0.96 4.37
N LEU A 52 2.95 0.01 3.77
CA LEU A 52 1.93 0.36 2.77
C LEU A 52 0.60 0.82 3.38
N LYS A 53 0.29 0.51 4.64
CA LYS A 53 -1.04 0.85 5.19
C LYS A 53 -1.16 2.36 5.49
N THR A 54 -0.12 3.02 5.97
CA THR A 54 -0.21 4.45 6.33
C THR A 54 -0.28 5.36 5.11
N ALA A 55 0.45 5.04 4.03
CA ALA A 55 0.49 5.84 2.81
C ALA A 55 -0.87 5.93 2.09
N TYR A 56 -1.73 4.90 2.17
CA TYR A 56 -3.08 4.94 1.60
C TYR A 56 -4.10 5.69 2.47
N PHE A 57 -3.88 5.82 3.78
CA PHE A 57 -4.83 6.44 4.71
C PHE A 57 -4.44 7.85 5.16
N THR A 58 -3.24 8.33 4.82
CA THR A 58 -2.81 9.72 5.02
C THR A 58 -2.23 10.31 3.73
N PRO A 59 -3.02 10.43 2.65
CA PRO A 59 -2.56 11.13 1.46
C PRO A 59 -2.15 12.55 1.85
N THR A 60 -1.05 13.05 1.29
CA THR A 60 -0.64 14.43 1.58
C THR A 60 -1.72 15.38 1.01
N PRO A 61 -2.02 16.51 1.66
CA PRO A 61 -2.99 17.48 1.13
C PRO A 61 -2.68 17.90 -0.32
N THR A 62 -1.41 17.89 -0.72
CA THR A 62 -0.96 18.16 -2.09
C THR A 62 -1.39 17.10 -3.09
N ASP A 63 -1.33 15.81 -2.72
CA ASP A 63 -1.76 14.71 -3.58
C ASP A 63 -3.28 14.74 -3.79
N MET A 64 -4.03 15.01 -2.71
CA MET A 64 -5.50 15.15 -2.77
C MET A 64 -5.93 16.33 -3.65
N LEU A 65 -5.21 17.45 -3.59
CA LEU A 65 -5.48 18.63 -4.41
C LEU A 65 -5.18 18.35 -5.89
N ASN A 66 -4.10 17.62 -6.20
CA ASN A 66 -3.76 17.25 -7.56
C ASN A 66 -4.80 16.31 -8.19
N ASP A 67 -5.27 15.32 -7.43
CA ASP A 67 -6.32 14.40 -7.88
C ASP A 67 -7.66 15.12 -8.08
N GLY A 68 -8.02 16.03 -7.16
CA GLY A 68 -9.19 16.89 -7.30
C GLY A 68 -9.11 17.82 -8.53
N PHE A 69 -7.94 18.39 -8.78
CA PHE A 69 -7.68 19.22 -9.96
C PHE A 69 -7.81 18.42 -11.27
N LEU A 70 -7.36 17.16 -11.26
CA LEU A 70 -7.48 16.27 -12.41
C LEU A 70 -8.96 16.05 -12.80
N GLY A 71 -9.83 15.81 -11.81
CA GLY A 71 -11.27 15.64 -12.02
C GLY A 71 -11.96 16.89 -12.58
N VAL A 72 -11.66 18.07 -12.02
CA VAL A 72 -12.25 19.34 -12.49
C VAL A 72 -11.75 19.69 -13.90
N SER A 73 -10.48 19.43 -14.20
CA SER A 73 -9.88 19.73 -15.50
C SER A 73 -10.55 18.98 -16.66
N VAL A 74 -10.87 17.70 -16.47
CA VAL A 74 -11.54 16.89 -17.50
C VAL A 74 -12.94 17.45 -17.81
N ILE A 75 -13.69 17.86 -16.79
CA ILE A 75 -15.02 18.45 -16.96
C ILE A 75 -14.91 19.79 -17.72
N THR A 76 -13.95 20.64 -17.34
CA THR A 76 -13.72 21.93 -18.00
C THR A 76 -13.37 21.74 -19.48
N ILE A 77 -12.45 20.83 -19.81
CA ILE A 77 -12.06 20.55 -21.20
C ILE A 77 -13.25 19.99 -22.00
N GLY A 78 -14.02 19.06 -21.41
CA GLY A 78 -15.22 18.51 -22.03
C GLY A 78 -16.27 19.60 -22.34
N MET A 79 -16.50 20.52 -21.41
CA MET A 79 -17.39 21.67 -21.62
C MET A 79 -16.89 22.62 -22.71
N MET A 80 -15.58 22.88 -22.78
CA MET A 80 -14.99 23.72 -23.83
C MET A 80 -15.19 23.10 -25.23
N ILE A 81 -14.93 21.80 -25.37
CA ILE A 81 -15.14 21.07 -26.62
C ILE A 81 -16.62 21.08 -27.00
N TRP A 82 -17.52 20.80 -26.04
CA TRP A 82 -18.95 20.80 -26.27
C TRP A 82 -19.48 22.17 -26.74
N LEU A 83 -19.05 23.26 -26.09
CA LEU A 83 -19.41 24.62 -26.50
C LEU A 83 -18.87 24.95 -27.90
N PHE A 84 -17.65 24.54 -28.22
CA PHE A 84 -17.05 24.76 -29.53
C PHE A 84 -17.84 24.03 -30.63
N LEU A 85 -18.21 22.77 -30.41
CA LEU A 85 -19.06 21.99 -31.32
C LEU A 85 -20.46 22.61 -31.45
N LEU A 86 -21.04 23.12 -30.37
CA LEU A 86 -22.34 23.78 -30.37
C LEU A 86 -22.32 25.07 -31.21
N ILE A 87 -21.27 25.88 -31.10
CA ILE A 87 -21.09 27.10 -31.87
C ILE A 87 -20.93 26.80 -33.37
N ILE A 88 -20.12 25.79 -33.73
CA ILE A 88 -19.94 25.37 -35.12
C ILE A 88 -21.23 24.76 -35.69
N GLY A 89 -21.92 23.93 -34.91
CA GLY A 89 -23.18 23.30 -35.30
C GLY A 89 -24.28 24.33 -35.60
N LYS A 90 -24.32 25.44 -34.84
CA LYS A 90 -25.24 26.56 -35.09
C LYS A 90 -24.92 27.37 -36.36
N LYS A 91 -23.68 27.33 -36.86
CA LYS A 91 -23.27 28.06 -38.08
C LYS A 91 -23.61 27.30 -39.38
N LYS A 92 -23.92 26.00 -39.28
CA LYS A 92 -24.22 25.12 -40.42
C LYS A 92 -25.73 24.97 -40.72
N ASN A 93 -26.59 25.46 -39.83
CA ASN A 93 -28.02 25.70 -40.08
C ASN A 93 -28.26 27.18 -40.38
#